data_AF-A0A2M7EQM6-F1
#
_entry.id   AF-A0A2M7EQM6-F1
#
_cell.length_a   1.000
_cell.length_b   1.000
_cell.length_c   1.000
_cell.angle_alpha   90.00
_cell.angle_beta   90.00
_cell.angle_gamma   90.00
#
_symmetry.space_group_name_H-M   'P 1'
#
loop_
_entity.id
_entity.type
_entity.pdbx_description
1 polymer ?
#
loop_
_entity_poly.entity_id
_entity_poly.type
_entity_poly.pdbx_seq_one_letter_code
_entity_poly.pdbx_strand_id
1 'polypeptide(L)'
;MSLSISDPSTLPGARDMVADVTTPRTTVRDPRLDFFRGIAMFIILFAHVPGNWVTLWIPARFGFSDATEIFVFCSGMASAIAFGAVFRNHGWGLGAARVGFRVWQVYWAHICLFLAVAATMAALNASGAFERDYVGQLNLYPFFNGTEANLIGLLT
;
A
#
# COMPACT_ATOMS: atom_id res chain seq x y z
N MET A 1 -46.83 -5.27 49.52
CA MET A 1 -47.02 -4.90 48.11
C MET A 1 -45.84 -4.02 47.69
N SER A 2 -44.72 -4.62 47.29
CA SER A 2 -43.61 -3.88 46.68
C SER A 2 -43.24 -4.56 45.36
N LEU A 3 -43.67 -3.96 44.25
CA LEU A 3 -43.30 -4.34 42.90
C LEU A 3 -41.84 -3.90 42.68
N SER A 4 -40.92 -4.87 42.65
CA SER A 4 -39.52 -4.67 42.26
C SER A 4 -39.45 -4.57 40.74
N ILE A 5 -39.75 -3.38 40.21
CA ILE A 5 -39.43 -3.00 38.84
C ILE A 5 -37.91 -2.79 38.76
N SER A 6 -37.32 -3.22 37.64
CA SER A 6 -35.93 -3.11 37.20
C SER A 6 -34.93 -4.15 37.71
N ASP A 7 -35.03 -5.37 37.16
CA ASP A 7 -33.85 -6.23 36.98
C ASP A 7 -33.44 -6.18 35.49
N PRO A 8 -32.38 -5.42 35.13
CA PRO A 8 -31.94 -5.23 33.74
C PRO A 8 -31.36 -6.51 33.11
N SER A 9 -31.30 -7.62 33.85
CA SER A 9 -30.88 -8.94 33.37
C SER A 9 -31.94 -9.68 32.52
N THR A 10 -33.18 -9.18 32.48
CA THR A 10 -34.33 -9.83 31.82
C THR A 10 -34.56 -9.45 30.36
N LEU A 11 -33.63 -8.74 29.70
CA LEU A 11 -33.70 -8.43 28.27
C LEU A 11 -32.73 -9.32 27.47
N PRO A 12 -33.07 -10.59 27.18
CA PRO A 12 -32.31 -11.41 26.25
C PRO A 12 -32.44 -10.79 24.85
N GLY A 13 -31.34 -10.24 24.35
CA GLY A 13 -31.28 -9.64 23.02
C GLY A 13 -30.41 -8.38 22.95
N ALA A 14 -30.34 -7.57 24.00
CA ALA A 14 -29.56 -6.33 23.97
C ALA A 14 -28.04 -6.58 23.94
N ARG A 15 -27.57 -7.63 24.63
CA ARG A 15 -26.14 -7.99 24.68
C ARG A 15 -25.66 -8.65 23.38
N ASP A 16 -26.51 -9.48 22.77
CA ASP A 16 -26.17 -10.21 21.55
C ASP A 16 -26.19 -9.30 20.31
N MET A 17 -27.10 -8.31 20.29
CA MET A 17 -27.20 -7.33 19.20
C MET A 17 -26.03 -6.32 19.23
N VAL A 18 -25.47 -5.99 20.40
CA VAL A 18 -24.26 -5.15 20.53
C VAL A 18 -22.99 -5.90 20.14
N ALA A 19 -22.95 -7.23 20.33
CA ALA A 19 -21.82 -8.08 19.90
C ALA A 19 -21.78 -8.28 18.36
N ASP A 20 -22.95 -8.39 17.71
CA ASP A 20 -23.03 -8.56 16.24
C ASP A 20 -22.56 -7.32 15.46
N VAL A 21 -22.80 -6.11 16.00
CA VAL A 21 -22.42 -4.84 15.35
C VAL A 21 -20.92 -4.53 15.43
N THR A 22 -20.19 -5.13 16.36
CA THR A 22 -18.77 -4.81 16.63
C THR A 22 -17.78 -5.77 16.00
N THR A 23 -18.23 -6.88 15.41
CA THR A 23 -17.33 -7.83 14.75
C THR A 23 -17.07 -7.35 13.32
N PRO A 24 -15.85 -6.89 12.97
CA PRO A 24 -15.55 -6.50 11.61
C PRO A 24 -15.79 -7.72 10.72
N ARG A 25 -16.79 -7.64 9.85
CA ARG A 25 -17.09 -8.67 8.86
C ARG A 25 -15.85 -8.85 8.01
N THR A 26 -15.13 -9.93 8.25
CA THR A 26 -13.95 -10.30 7.46
C THR A 26 -14.43 -10.48 6.03
N THR A 27 -14.13 -9.49 5.19
CA THR A 27 -14.19 -9.67 3.74
C THR A 27 -13.24 -10.83 3.45
N VAL A 28 -13.78 -11.99 3.10
CA VAL A 28 -12.98 -13.16 2.77
C VAL A 28 -12.10 -12.76 1.59
N ARG A 29 -10.79 -12.61 1.84
CA ARG A 29 -9.81 -12.31 0.79
C ARG A 29 -9.69 -13.53 -0.08
N ASP A 30 -9.78 -13.36 -1.39
CA ASP A 30 -9.64 -14.45 -2.36
C ASP A 30 -8.19 -14.92 -2.43
N PRO A 31 -7.84 -16.12 -1.89
CA PRO A 31 -6.46 -16.59 -1.81
C PRO A 31 -5.84 -16.83 -3.18
N ARG A 32 -6.69 -17.10 -4.18
CA ARG A 32 -6.29 -17.28 -5.59
C ARG A 32 -5.72 -16.00 -6.17
N LEU A 33 -6.35 -14.87 -5.89
CA LEU A 33 -5.91 -13.58 -6.40
C LEU A 33 -4.58 -13.17 -5.75
N ASP A 34 -4.44 -13.40 -4.44
CA ASP A 34 -3.20 -13.16 -3.72
C ASP A 34 -2.05 -14.06 -4.21
N PHE A 35 -2.34 -15.31 -4.59
CA PHE A 35 -1.36 -16.24 -5.18
C PHE A 35 -0.86 -15.76 -6.56
N PHE A 36 -1.75 -15.40 -7.48
CA PHE A 36 -1.35 -14.91 -8.81
C PHE A 36 -0.60 -13.58 -8.72
N ARG A 37 -1.03 -12.69 -7.82
CA ARG A 37 -0.31 -11.45 -7.52
C ARG A 37 1.09 -11.73 -6.97
N GLY A 38 1.24 -12.70 -6.08
CA GLY A 38 2.53 -13.12 -5.52
C GLY A 38 3.47 -13.70 -6.57
N ILE A 39 2.96 -14.54 -7.48
CA ILE A 39 3.72 -15.05 -8.62
C ILE A 39 4.16 -13.91 -9.53
N ALA A 40 3.27 -12.96 -9.85
CA ALA A 40 3.63 -11.82 -10.69
C ALA A 40 4.75 -10.97 -10.05
N MET A 41 4.68 -10.72 -8.73
CA MET A 41 5.74 -10.04 -7.99
C MET A 41 7.09 -10.79 -8.08
N PHE A 42 7.06 -12.11 -7.97
CA PHE A 42 8.26 -12.95 -8.06
C PHE A 42 8.88 -12.88 -9.47
N ILE A 43 8.07 -13.00 -10.53
CA ILE A 43 8.56 -12.93 -11.91
C ILE A 43 9.18 -11.55 -12.22
N ILE A 44 8.54 -10.46 -11.79
CA ILE A 44 9.06 -9.09 -11.98
C ILE A 44 10.42 -8.92 -11.30
N LEU A 45 10.58 -9.47 -10.09
CA LEU A 45 11.84 -9.44 -9.36
C LEU A 45 12.97 -10.09 -10.17
N PHE A 46 12.77 -11.30 -10.70
CA PHE A 46 13.80 -11.95 -11.53
C PHE A 46 14.07 -11.20 -12.83
N ALA A 47 13.05 -10.57 -13.42
CA ALA A 47 13.20 -9.78 -14.64
C ALA A 47 14.01 -8.49 -14.42
N HIS A 48 13.99 -7.92 -13.22
CA HIS A 48 14.64 -6.64 -12.90
C HIS A 48 15.99 -6.76 -12.18
N VAL A 49 16.50 -7.96 -11.88
CA VAL A 49 17.87 -8.14 -11.33
C VAL A 49 18.89 -8.12 -12.49
N PRO A 50 19.70 -7.05 -12.64
CA PRO A 50 20.68 -6.96 -13.71
C PRO A 50 21.83 -7.95 -13.48
N GLY A 51 22.25 -8.67 -14.53
CA GLY A 51 23.45 -9.53 -14.52
C GLY A 51 23.21 -11.02 -14.26
N ASN A 52 21.97 -11.51 -14.26
CA ASN A 52 21.67 -12.93 -14.06
C ASN A 52 21.38 -13.66 -15.39
N TRP A 53 22.07 -14.79 -15.65
CA TRP A 53 21.82 -15.70 -16.79
C TRP A 53 20.37 -16.23 -16.84
N VAL A 54 19.68 -16.22 -15.71
CA VAL A 54 18.26 -16.56 -15.58
C VAL A 54 17.35 -15.57 -16.34
N THR A 55 17.81 -14.35 -16.65
CA THR A 55 17.05 -13.38 -17.46
C THR A 55 16.82 -13.80 -18.93
N LEU A 56 17.64 -14.72 -19.46
CA LEU A 56 17.42 -15.31 -20.80
C LEU A 56 16.33 -16.40 -20.81
N TRP A 57 15.98 -16.96 -19.64
CA TRP A 57 15.05 -18.10 -19.49
C TRP A 57 13.72 -17.71 -18.82
N ILE A 58 13.41 -16.42 -18.72
CA ILE A 58 12.16 -15.95 -18.11
C ILE A 58 11.01 -16.07 -19.12
N PRO A 59 9.85 -16.65 -18.72
CA PRO A 59 8.63 -16.69 -19.55
C PRO A 59 8.17 -15.32 -20.09
N ALA A 60 8.59 -14.22 -19.47
CA ALA A 60 8.34 -12.83 -19.87
C ALA A 60 8.84 -12.48 -21.29
N ARG A 61 9.82 -13.22 -21.85
CA ARG A 61 10.28 -13.01 -23.24
C ARG A 61 9.56 -13.88 -24.28
N PHE A 62 8.81 -14.89 -23.84
CA PHE A 62 8.16 -15.88 -24.71
C PHE A 62 6.62 -15.83 -24.67
N GLY A 63 6.03 -15.02 -23.80
CA GLY A 63 4.58 -14.84 -23.71
C GLY A 63 4.12 -13.54 -24.35
N PHE A 64 2.99 -13.57 -25.05
CA PHE A 64 2.28 -12.37 -25.53
C PHE A 64 1.77 -11.45 -24.39
N SER A 65 2.03 -11.81 -23.13
CA SER A 65 1.62 -11.13 -21.89
C SER A 65 2.78 -11.19 -20.90
N ASP A 66 3.31 -10.04 -20.50
CA ASP A 66 4.40 -9.93 -19.53
C ASP A 66 3.85 -10.02 -18.08
N ALA A 67 4.76 -10.19 -17.11
CA ALA A 67 4.41 -10.25 -15.69
C ALA A 67 3.77 -8.95 -15.18
N THR A 68 4.05 -7.82 -15.85
CA THR A 68 3.43 -6.53 -15.54
C THR A 68 1.93 -6.51 -15.86
N GLU A 69 1.47 -7.07 -16.99
CA GLU A 69 0.02 -7.13 -17.29
C GLU A 69 -0.74 -8.01 -16.30
N ILE A 70 -0.16 -9.15 -15.90
CA ILE A 70 -0.78 -10.04 -14.90
C ILE A 70 -0.90 -9.32 -13.55
N PHE A 71 0.13 -8.59 -13.14
CA PHE A 71 0.13 -7.83 -11.89
C PHE A 71 -0.93 -6.71 -11.89
N VAL A 72 -1.02 -5.94 -12.98
CA VAL A 72 -1.99 -4.86 -13.14
C VAL A 72 -3.42 -5.41 -13.16
N PHE A 73 -3.67 -6.50 -13.89
CA PHE A 73 -4.97 -7.16 -13.94
C PHE A 73 -5.44 -7.64 -12.55
N CYS A 74 -4.58 -8.35 -11.82
CA CYS A 74 -4.89 -8.81 -10.46
C CYS A 74 -5.14 -7.63 -9.50
N SER A 75 -4.34 -6.56 -9.59
CA SER A 75 -4.53 -5.34 -8.78
C SER A 75 -5.86 -4.64 -9.09
N GLY A 76 -6.25 -4.58 -10.36
CA GLY A 76 -7.52 -4.02 -10.82
C GLY A 76 -8.72 -4.81 -10.31
N MET A 77 -8.69 -6.14 -10.42
CA MET A 77 -9.75 -7.02 -9.91
C MET A 77 -9.88 -6.93 -8.38
N ALA A 78 -8.77 -6.94 -7.64
CA ALA A 78 -8.79 -6.76 -6.19
C ALA A 78 -9.41 -5.42 -5.79
N SER A 79 -9.06 -4.35 -6.50
CA SER A 79 -9.59 -3.01 -6.26
C SER A 79 -11.09 -2.94 -6.57
N ALA A 80 -11.54 -3.57 -7.65
CA ALA A 80 -12.96 -3.68 -7.99
C ALA A 80 -13.76 -4.43 -6.91
N ILE A 81 -13.22 -5.51 -6.34
CA ILE A 81 -13.87 -6.26 -5.25
C ILE A 81 -13.86 -5.46 -3.94
N ALA A 82 -12.74 -4.82 -3.59
CA ALA A 82 -12.57 -4.10 -2.33
C ALA A 82 -13.32 -2.75 -2.27
N PHE A 83 -13.47 -2.06 -3.41
CA PHE A 83 -14.12 -0.75 -3.48
C PHE A 83 -15.48 -0.80 -4.17
N GLY A 84 -15.77 -1.79 -5.03
CA GLY A 84 -17.03 -1.87 -5.77
C GLY A 84 -18.27 -1.96 -4.87
N ALA A 85 -18.18 -2.66 -3.73
CA ALA A 85 -19.26 -2.68 -2.75
C ALA A 85 -19.49 -1.31 -2.08
N VAL A 86 -18.44 -0.51 -1.91
CA VAL A 86 -18.55 0.85 -1.34
C VAL A 86 -19.22 1.79 -2.33
N PHE A 87 -18.81 1.75 -3.61
CA PHE A 87 -19.43 2.55 -4.67
C PHE A 87 -20.90 2.20 -4.88
N ARG A 88 -21.26 0.91 -4.79
CA ARG A 88 -22.65 0.44 -4.94
C ARG A 88 -23.53 0.80 -3.74
N ASN A 89 -23.04 0.60 -2.52
CA ASN A 89 -23.88 0.69 -1.31
C ASN A 89 -23.90 2.11 -0.69
N HIS A 90 -22.86 2.92 -0.91
CA HIS A 90 -22.70 4.23 -0.27
C HIS A 90 -22.53 5.38 -1.29
N GLY A 91 -22.70 5.08 -2.58
CA GLY A 91 -22.62 6.06 -3.67
C GLY A 91 -21.20 6.47 -4.05
N TRP A 92 -21.12 7.24 -5.13
CA TRP A 92 -19.86 7.65 -5.75
C TRP A 92 -19.02 8.56 -4.86
N GLY A 93 -19.65 9.46 -4.10
CA GLY A 93 -18.98 10.42 -3.23
C GLY A 93 -18.18 9.74 -2.10
N LEU A 94 -18.79 8.82 -1.35
CA LEU A 94 -18.11 8.15 -0.24
C LEU A 94 -17.04 7.17 -0.75
N GLY A 95 -17.29 6.49 -1.87
CA GLY A 95 -16.29 5.66 -2.54
C GLY A 95 -15.05 6.46 -2.96
N ALA A 96 -15.24 7.60 -3.61
CA ALA A 96 -14.17 8.50 -4.02
C ALA A 96 -13.42 9.09 -2.82
N ALA A 97 -14.12 9.52 -1.77
CA ALA A 97 -13.50 10.05 -0.55
C ALA A 97 -12.59 9.01 0.13
N ARG A 98 -13.03 7.75 0.21
CA ARG A 98 -12.23 6.67 0.79
C ARG A 98 -10.97 6.37 -0.02
N VAL A 99 -11.06 6.37 -1.35
CA VAL A 99 -9.90 6.22 -2.23
C VAL A 99 -8.97 7.43 -2.09
N GLY A 100 -9.52 8.65 -2.10
CA GLY A 100 -8.77 9.89 -1.90
C GLY A 100 -8.01 9.92 -0.57
N PHE A 101 -8.63 9.46 0.52
CA PHE A 101 -7.95 9.35 1.81
C PHE A 101 -6.80 8.33 1.78
N ARG A 102 -6.92 7.24 1.03
CA ARG A 102 -5.83 6.28 0.85
C ARG A 102 -4.70 6.85 0.00
N VAL A 103 -5.02 7.57 -1.09
CA VAL A 103 -4.04 8.29 -1.90
C VAL A 103 -3.31 9.32 -1.04
N TRP A 104 -4.03 10.05 -0.19
CA TRP A 104 -3.46 11.00 0.76
C TRP A 104 -2.48 10.33 1.75
N GLN A 105 -2.86 9.20 2.35
CA GLN A 105 -1.96 8.43 3.23
C GLN A 105 -0.69 7.99 2.51
N VAL A 106 -0.82 7.48 1.27
CA VAL A 106 0.33 7.01 0.47
C VAL A 106 1.22 8.18 0.04
N TYR A 107 0.65 9.33 -0.27
CA TYR A 107 1.39 10.54 -0.60
C TYR A 107 2.30 11.00 0.55
N TRP A 108 1.74 11.10 1.76
CA TRP A 108 2.56 11.41 2.95
C TRP A 108 3.58 10.33 3.27
N ALA A 109 3.22 9.05 3.12
CA ALA A 109 4.18 7.97 3.29
C ALA A 109 5.34 8.07 2.29
N HIS A 110 5.07 8.51 1.05
CA HIS A 110 6.08 8.71 0.02
C HIS A 110 7.03 9.86 0.37
N ILE A 111 6.49 11.02 0.79
CA ILE A 111 7.30 12.16 1.26
C ILE A 111 8.19 11.74 2.44
N CYS A 112 7.61 11.09 3.46
CA CYS A 112 8.36 10.64 4.62
C CYS A 112 9.44 9.62 4.25
N LEU A 113 9.15 8.68 3.35
CA LEU A 113 10.11 7.70 2.86
C LEU A 113 11.27 8.38 2.12
N PHE A 114 10.98 9.33 1.23
CA PHE A 114 12.01 10.10 0.54
C PHE A 114 12.92 10.84 1.51
N LEU A 115 12.32 11.58 2.47
CA LEU A 115 13.08 12.31 3.48
C LEU A 115 13.92 11.36 4.37
N ALA A 116 13.37 10.21 4.76
CA ALA A 116 14.09 9.21 5.53
C ALA A 116 15.30 8.65 4.76
N VAL A 117 15.13 8.35 3.46
CA VAL A 117 16.23 7.90 2.60
C VAL A 117 17.27 9.00 2.45
N ALA A 118 16.88 10.23 2.12
CA ALA A 118 17.79 11.36 1.96
C ALA A 118 18.57 11.64 3.25
N ALA A 119 17.90 11.63 4.40
CA ALA A 119 18.54 11.80 5.71
C ALA A 119 19.51 10.65 6.03
N THR A 120 19.13 9.40 5.73
CA THR A 120 20.00 8.24 5.91
C THR A 120 21.25 8.34 5.04
N MET A 121 21.11 8.72 3.77
CA MET A 121 22.26 8.89 2.87
C MET A 121 23.18 10.03 3.32
N ALA A 122 22.62 11.17 3.75
CA ALA A 122 23.39 12.28 4.29
C ALA A 122 24.15 11.89 5.57
N ALA A 123 23.49 11.16 6.49
CA ALA A 123 24.11 10.67 7.72
C ALA A 123 25.23 9.66 7.44
N LEU A 124 25.03 8.73 6.50
CA LEU A 124 26.05 7.76 6.09
C LEU A 124 27.25 8.46 5.46
N ASN A 125 27.02 9.45 4.59
CA ASN A 125 28.10 10.23 3.98
C ASN A 125 28.88 11.04 5.04
N ALA A 126 28.19 11.65 6.00
CA ALA A 126 28.81 12.41 7.09
C ALA A 126 29.57 11.51 8.09
N SER A 127 29.19 10.24 8.23
CA SER A 127 29.86 9.29 9.14
C SER A 127 31.27 8.89 8.69
N GLY A 128 31.63 9.12 7.42
CA GLY A 128 32.92 8.74 6.85
C GLY A 128 33.17 7.23 6.82
N ALA A 129 32.18 6.39 7.16
CA ALA A 129 32.31 4.95 7.28
C ALA A 129 32.50 4.24 5.93
N PHE A 130 32.30 4.95 4.82
CA PHE A 130 32.38 4.42 3.46
C PHE A 130 33.05 5.44 2.54
N GLU A 131 34.01 4.99 1.72
CA GLU A 131 34.68 5.81 0.69
C GLU A 131 33.79 6.18 -0.50
N ARG A 132 32.53 5.71 -0.53
CA ARG A 132 31.59 5.92 -1.62
C ARG A 132 30.64 7.08 -1.32
N ASP A 133 30.56 8.00 -2.26
CA ASP A 133 29.60 9.10 -2.25
C ASP A 133 28.19 8.60 -2.58
N TYR A 134 27.43 8.22 -1.55
CA TYR A 134 26.06 7.76 -1.70
C TYR A 134 25.08 8.87 -2.08
N VAL A 135 25.40 10.13 -1.73
CA VAL A 135 24.58 11.31 -2.10
C VAL A 135 24.69 11.57 -3.61
N GLY A 136 25.90 11.44 -4.16
CA GLY A 136 26.15 11.51 -5.60
C GLY A 136 25.56 10.34 -6.39
N GLN A 137 25.65 9.11 -5.85
CA GLN A 137 25.09 7.93 -6.53
C GLN A 137 23.57 7.97 -6.67
N LEU A 138 22.87 8.54 -5.69
CA LEU A 138 21.43 8.78 -5.77
C LEU A 138 21.06 10.11 -6.46
N ASN A 139 22.05 10.85 -6.99
CA ASN A 139 21.89 12.17 -7.60
C ASN A 139 21.10 13.15 -6.72
N LEU A 140 21.41 13.17 -5.42
CA LEU A 140 20.76 14.05 -4.43
C LEU A 140 21.45 15.42 -4.31
N TYR A 141 22.61 15.63 -4.93
CA TYR A 141 23.29 16.93 -4.90
C TYR A 141 22.43 18.11 -5.38
N PRO A 142 21.65 18.01 -6.48
CA PRO A 142 20.76 19.10 -6.89
C PRO A 142 19.72 19.44 -5.81
N PHE A 143 19.24 18.43 -5.08
CA PHE A 143 18.29 18.61 -3.97
C PHE A 143 18.93 19.33 -2.78
N PHE A 144 20.16 18.97 -2.41
CA PHE A 144 20.88 19.62 -1.31
C PHE A 144 21.45 21.01 -1.64
N ASN A 145 21.82 21.27 -2.90
CA ASN A 145 22.35 22.56 -3.33
C ASN A 145 21.26 23.65 -3.49
N GLY A 146 20.01 23.24 -3.66
CA GLY A 146 18.85 24.13 -3.80
C GLY A 146 17.68 23.71 -2.91
N THR A 147 17.96 23.34 -1.66
CA THR A 147 16.98 22.68 -0.77
C THR A 147 15.69 23.47 -0.60
N GLU A 148 15.76 24.79 -0.53
CA GLU A 148 14.57 25.66 -0.38
C GLU A 148 13.59 25.51 -1.55
N ALA A 149 14.10 25.67 -2.79
CA ALA A 149 13.27 25.55 -4.00
C ALA A 149 12.80 24.12 -4.25
N ASN A 150 13.66 23.13 -3.99
CA ASN A 150 13.34 21.72 -4.22
C ASN A 150 12.39 21.14 -3.16
N LEU A 151 12.43 21.64 -1.91
CA LEU A 151 11.44 21.27 -0.89
C LEU A 151 10.05 21.75 -1.27
N ILE A 152 9.93 22.96 -1.82
CA ILE A 152 8.65 23.47 -2.31
C ILE A 152 8.16 22.58 -3.46
N GLY A 153 9.03 22.26 -4.43
CA GLY A 153 8.69 21.38 -5.55
C GLY A 153 8.35 19.93 -5.15
N LEU A 154 8.82 19.46 -3.98
CA LEU A 154 8.49 18.14 -3.45
C LEU A 154 7.10 18.10 -2.78
N LEU A 155 6.61 19.23 -2.29
CA LEU A 155 5.35 19.37 -1.57
C LEU A 155 4.16 19.80 -2.45
N THR A 156 4.41 20.17 -3.71
CA THR A 156 3.41 20.59 -4.70
C THR A 156 3.18 19.52 -5.75
#